data_AF-A0A7V1H6Y2-F1
#
_entry.id   AF-A0A7V1H6Y2-F1
#
_cell.length_a   1.000
_cell.length_b   1.000
_cell.length_c   1.000
_cell.angle_alpha   90.00
_cell.angle_beta   90.00
_cell.angle_gamma   90.00
#
_symmetry.space_group_name_H-M   'P 1'
#
loop_
_entity.id
_entity.type
_entity.pdbx_description
1 polymer ?
#
loop_
_entity_poly.entity_id
_entity_poly.type
_entity_poly.pdbx_seq_one_letter_code
_entity_poly.pdbx_strand_id
1 'polypeptide(L)'
;MRPGEKFHVGVRVRNYKNNVVNGKISLELPRKWTSEPVARFVELMPGKETGAIFDILAPVNWNGRQRLAIAADILLDGTPVGQIAETIVRVDDNDY
;
A
#
# COMPACT_ATOMS: atom_id res chain seq x y z
N MET A 1 2.67 9.25 -12.94
CA MET A 1 4.01 9.02 -12.35
C MET A 1 4.89 8.45 -13.43
N ARG A 2 6.20 8.69 -13.38
CA ARG A 2 7.13 8.18 -14.41
C ARG A 2 7.85 6.91 -13.95
N PRO A 3 8.27 6.03 -14.87
CA PRO A 3 9.17 4.92 -14.56
C PRO A 3 10.41 5.40 -13.77
N GLY A 4 10.78 4.68 -12.71
CA GLY A 4 11.91 5.05 -11.84
C GLY A 4 11.61 6.14 -10.80
N GLU A 5 10.44 6.77 -10.85
CA GLU A 5 10.03 7.77 -9.86
C GLU A 5 9.58 7.09 -8.56
N LYS A 6 9.97 7.65 -7.42
CA LYS A 6 9.42 7.30 -6.10
C LYS A 6 8.17 8.12 -5.83
N PHE A 7 7.14 7.49 -5.30
CA PHE A 7 5.92 8.17 -4.85
C PHE A 7 5.39 7.54 -3.57
N HIS A 8 4.57 8.29 -2.82
CA HIS A 8 4.06 7.88 -1.52
C HIS A 8 2.63 7.38 -1.62
N VAL A 9 2.32 6.28 -0.92
CA VAL A 9 0.96 5.82 -0.70
C VAL A 9 0.68 5.76 0.79
N GLY A 10 -0.42 6.41 1.19
CA GLY A 10 -0.94 6.35 2.56
C GLY A 10 -2.07 5.34 2.67
N VAL A 11 -1.99 4.45 3.64
CA VAL A 11 -3.08 3.55 4.05
C VAL A 11 -3.63 4.04 5.38
N ARG A 12 -4.96 4.13 5.51
CA ARG A 12 -5.64 4.49 6.75
C ARG A 12 -6.55 3.36 7.17
N VAL A 13 -6.43 2.96 8.43
CA VAL A 13 -7.18 1.83 9.00
C VAL A 13 -7.90 2.31 10.25
N ARG A 14 -9.20 2.04 10.35
CA ARG A 14 -10.00 2.32 11.54
C ARG A 14 -10.38 1.03 12.24
N ASN A 15 -10.14 0.95 13.54
CA ASN A 15 -10.58 -0.18 14.35
C ASN A 15 -12.02 0.02 14.83
N TYR A 16 -12.94 -0.79 14.32
CA TYR A 16 -14.35 -0.80 14.74
C TYR A 16 -14.64 -1.74 15.91
N LYS A 17 -13.63 -2.49 16.41
CA LYS A 17 -13.75 -3.28 17.63
C LYS A 17 -13.62 -2.40 18.87
N ASN A 18 -14.06 -2.93 20.00
CA ASN A 18 -13.97 -2.27 21.31
C ASN A 18 -12.66 -2.57 22.07
N ASN A 19 -11.75 -3.35 21.49
CA ASN A 19 -10.44 -3.69 22.03
C ASN A 19 -9.32 -3.31 21.07
N VAL A 20 -8.10 -3.16 21.60
CA VAL A 20 -6.90 -2.92 20.79
C VAL A 20 -6.64 -4.13 19.88
N VAL A 21 -6.22 -3.85 18.64
CA VAL A 21 -5.89 -4.87 17.63
C VAL A 21 -4.52 -4.57 17.04
N ASN A 22 -3.69 -5.61 16.87
CA ASN A 22 -2.41 -5.47 16.19
C ASN A 22 -2.60 -5.63 14.69
N GLY A 23 -2.24 -4.59 13.93
CA GLY A 23 -2.29 -4.59 12.47
C GLY A 23 -0.92 -4.83 11.86
N LYS A 24 -0.86 -5.69 10.84
CA LYS A 24 0.22 -5.70 9.86
C LYS A 24 -0.36 -5.24 8.52
N ILE A 25 0.18 -4.15 7.99
CA ILE A 25 -0.22 -3.58 6.71
C ILE A 25 0.92 -3.80 5.72
N SER A 26 0.61 -4.39 4.57
CA SER A 26 1.52 -4.53 3.42
C SER A 26 0.82 -4.10 2.14
N LEU A 27 1.61 -3.88 1.09
CA LEU A 27 1.07 -3.54 -0.23
C LEU A 27 1.24 -4.71 -1.19
N GLU A 28 0.16 -5.05 -1.87
CA GLU A 28 0.20 -5.85 -3.10
C GLU A 28 0.53 -4.91 -4.26
N LEU A 29 1.69 -5.16 -4.86
CA LEU A 29 2.29 -4.28 -5.87
C LEU A 29 2.32 -4.96 -7.23
N PRO A 30 2.28 -4.17 -8.32
CA PRO A 30 2.57 -4.68 -9.65
C PRO A 30 3.95 -5.37 -9.68
N ARG A 31 4.07 -6.40 -10.53
CA ARG A 31 5.29 -7.21 -10.61
C ARG A 31 6.53 -6.33 -10.81
N LYS A 32 7.58 -6.58 -10.02
CA LYS A 32 8.88 -5.87 -9.98
C LYS A 32 8.86 -4.48 -9.33
N TRP A 33 7.71 -3.96 -8.93
CA TRP A 33 7.66 -2.75 -8.12
C TRP A 33 8.04 -3.09 -6.68
N THR A 34 8.58 -2.11 -5.95
CA THR A 34 8.98 -2.29 -4.55
C THR A 34 8.35 -1.22 -3.68
N SER A 35 8.25 -1.51 -2.38
CA SER A 35 7.89 -0.52 -1.36
C SER A 35 8.87 -0.51 -0.21
N GLU A 36 9.02 0.66 0.41
CA GLU A 36 9.74 0.84 1.67
C GLU A 36 8.85 1.55 2.70
N PRO A 37 8.62 0.94 3.88
CA PRO A 37 8.99 -0.43 4.21
C PRO A 37 8.12 -1.46 3.47
N VAL A 38 8.54 -2.72 3.44
CA VAL A 38 7.73 -3.81 2.86
C VAL A 38 6.42 -4.05 3.64
N ALA A 39 6.45 -3.79 4.96
CA ALA A 39 5.27 -3.85 5.81
C ALA A 39 5.38 -2.85 6.97
N ARG A 40 4.24 -2.39 7.47
CA ARG A 40 4.11 -1.60 8.69
C ARG A 40 3.33 -2.38 9.74
N PHE A 41 3.88 -2.45 10.94
CA PHE A 41 3.17 -2.94 12.12
C PHE A 41 2.60 -1.74 12.88
N VAL A 42 1.33 -1.82 13.24
CA VAL A 42 0.60 -0.74 13.89
C VAL A 42 -0.28 -1.28 15.00
N GLU A 43 -0.39 -0.52 16.08
CA GLU A 43 -1.41 -0.75 17.09
C GLU A 43 -2.67 0.06 16.71
N LEU A 44 -3.82 -0.61 16.65
CA LEU A 44 -5.08 0.00 16.27
C LEU A 44 -5.98 0.17 17.50
N MET A 45 -6.01 1.39 18.02
CA MET A 45 -6.82 1.72 19.20
C MET A 45 -8.33 1.68 18.89
N PRO A 46 -9.19 1.24 19.83
CA PRO A 46 -10.65 1.19 19.63
C PRO A 46 -11.23 2.51 19.14
N GLY A 47 -11.99 2.47 18.04
CA GLY A 47 -12.65 3.63 17.45
C GLY A 47 -11.70 4.69 16.86
N LYS A 48 -10.39 4.43 16.81
CA LYS A 48 -9.39 5.34 16.25
C LYS A 48 -8.95 4.91 14.85
N GLU A 49 -8.46 5.89 14.12
CA GLU A 49 -7.84 5.72 12.80
C GLU A 49 -6.33 5.82 12.95
N THR A 50 -5.62 4.86 12.35
CA THR A 50 -4.16 4.82 12.29
C THR A 50 -3.71 4.82 10.83
N GLY A 51 -2.68 5.60 10.53
CA GLY A 51 -2.11 5.73 9.18
C GLY A 51 -0.77 5.02 9.04
N ALA A 52 -0.50 4.49 7.84
CA ALA A 52 0.79 3.95 7.42
C ALA A 52 1.19 4.55 6.07
N ILE A 53 2.46 4.92 5.91
CA ILE A 53 3.01 5.46 4.66
C ILE A 53 4.04 4.49 4.09
N PHE A 54 3.98 4.32 2.77
CA PHE A 54 4.86 3.49 1.97
C PHE A 54 5.44 4.31 0.83
N ASP A 55 6.76 4.21 0.65
CA ASP A 55 7.46 4.76 -0.50
C ASP A 55 7.52 3.69 -1.58
N ILE A 56 6.88 3.92 -2.72
CA ILE A 56 6.80 2.96 -3.82
C ILE A 56 7.75 3.39 -4.93
N LEU A 57 8.50 2.42 -5.48
CA LEU A 57 9.38 2.62 -6.62
C LEU A 57 8.92 1.75 -7.79
N ALA A 58 8.59 2.39 -8.92
CA ALA A 58 8.39 1.69 -10.18
C ALA A 58 9.75 1.39 -10.85
N PRO A 59 9.88 0.29 -11.61
CA PRO A 59 11.08 0.02 -12.40
C PRO A 59 11.38 1.15 -13.39
N VAL A 60 12.65 1.50 -13.55
CA VAL A 60 13.11 2.55 -14.50
C VAL A 60 12.75 2.22 -15.95
N ASN A 61 12.74 0.94 -16.31
CA ASN A 61 12.44 0.44 -17.66
C ASN A 61 11.02 -0.15 -17.76
N TRP A 62 10.07 0.39 -16.99
CA TRP A 62 8.69 -0.08 -17.05
C TRP A 62 8.10 0.13 -18.45
N ASN A 63 7.69 -0.97 -19.09
CA ASN A 63 7.05 -1.01 -20.40
C ASN A 63 5.72 -1.79 -20.37
N GLY A 64 5.13 -1.94 -19.18
CA GLY A 64 3.89 -2.66 -18.96
C GLY A 64 2.64 -1.79 -19.12
N ARG A 65 1.53 -2.21 -18.51
CA ARG A 65 0.29 -1.42 -18.53
C ARG A 65 0.49 -0.06 -17.86
N GLN A 66 -0.16 0.96 -18.42
CA GLN A 66 -0.12 2.32 -17.88
C GLN A 66 -1.04 2.50 -16.67
N ARG A 67 -2.09 1.69 -16.52
CA ARG A 67 -3.04 1.76 -15.40
C ARG A 67 -2.93 0.50 -14.56
N LEU A 68 -2.48 0.64 -13.31
CA LEU A 68 -2.19 -0.47 -12.41
C LEU A 68 -2.87 -0.26 -11.07
N ALA A 69 -3.37 -1.35 -10.50
CA ALA A 69 -3.89 -1.36 -9.14
C ALA A 69 -2.74 -1.55 -8.15
N ILE A 70 -2.82 -0.85 -7.02
CA ILE A 70 -2.04 -1.08 -5.82
C ILE A 70 -3.03 -1.30 -4.70
N ALA A 71 -2.84 -2.35 -3.92
CA ALA A 71 -3.79 -2.68 -2.88
C ALA A 71 -3.12 -2.85 -1.53
N ALA A 72 -3.85 -2.52 -0.47
CA ALA A 72 -3.44 -2.81 0.90
C ALA A 72 -3.96 -4.20 1.29
N ASP A 73 -3.03 -5.07 1.67
CA ASP A 73 -3.33 -6.31 2.39
C ASP A 73 -3.10 -6.08 3.88
N ILE A 74 -4.05 -6.52 4.69
CA ILE A 74 -4.06 -6.26 6.13
C ILE A 74 -4.29 -7.57 6.87
N LEU A 75 -3.44 -7.81 7.87
CA LEU A 75 -3.67 -8.81 8.90
C LEU A 75 -3.99 -8.12 10.22
N LEU A 76 -5.04 -8.59 10.88
CA LEU A 76 -5.44 -8.17 12.23
C LEU A 76 -5.24 -9.34 13.19
N ASP A 77 -4.38 -9.17 14.17
CA ASP A 77 -3.95 -10.23 15.11
C ASP A 77 -3.54 -11.52 14.37
N GLY A 78 -2.83 -11.37 13.25
CA GLY A 78 -2.40 -12.48 12.38
C GLY A 78 -3.47 -13.07 11.47
N THR A 79 -4.73 -12.61 11.56
CA THR A 79 -5.82 -13.05 10.69
C THR A 79 -5.92 -12.15 9.47
N PRO A 80 -5.86 -12.68 8.23
CA PRO A 80 -6.10 -11.90 7.04
C PRO A 80 -7.53 -11.36 7.03
N VAL A 81 -7.67 -10.07 6.82
CA VAL A 81 -8.97 -9.42 6.59
C VAL A 81 -9.19 -9.08 5.12
N GLY A 82 -8.20 -9.40 4.28
CA GLY A 82 -8.23 -9.34 2.83
C GLY A 82 -7.75 -8.00 2.26
N GLN A 83 -7.96 -7.85 0.95
CA GLN A 83 -7.71 -6.62 0.22
C GLN A 83 -8.79 -5.58 0.58
N ILE A 84 -8.47 -4.66 1.48
CA ILE A 84 -9.47 -3.74 2.05
C ILE A 84 -9.52 -2.39 1.33
N ALA A 85 -8.43 -2.01 0.67
CA ALA A 85 -8.33 -0.75 -0.04
C ALA A 85 -7.50 -0.89 -1.32
N GLU A 86 -7.96 -0.26 -2.39
CA GLU A 86 -7.27 -0.21 -3.68
C GLU A 86 -7.11 1.24 -4.12
N THR A 87 -5.96 1.55 -4.71
CA THR A 87 -5.74 2.76 -5.48
C THR A 87 -5.24 2.41 -6.86
N ILE A 88 -5.42 3.32 -7.81
CA ILE A 88 -5.01 3.12 -9.20
C ILE A 88 -3.98 4.17 -9.54
N VAL A 89 -2.81 3.71 -9.97
CA VAL A 89 -1.74 4.56 -10.45
C VAL A 89 -1.74 4.58 -11.98
N ARG A 90 -1.47 5.77 -12.52
CA ARG A 90 -1.14 5.95 -13.93
C ARG A 90 0.36 6.15 -14.09
N VAL A 91 0.97 5.31 -14.91
CA VAL A 91 2.34 5.47 -15.40
C VAL A 91 2.29 6.20 -16.74
N ASP A 92 2.98 7.32 -16.81
CA ASP A 92 3.08 8.13 -18.01
C ASP A 92 4.31 7.69 -18.82
N ASP A 93 4.20 7.67 -20.14
CA ASP A 93 5.33 7.37 -21.01
C ASP A 93 6.35 8.51 -20.94
N ASN A 94 7.64 8.18 -21.00
CA ASN A 94 8.69 9.17 -21.20
C ASN A 94 8.65 9.58 -22.69
N ASP A 95 7.76 10.50 -23.06
CA ASP A 95 7.87 11.19 -24.35
C ASP A 95 9.11 12.10 -24.32
N TYR A 96 10.16 11.66 -25.03
CA TYR A 96 11.31 12.47 -25.43
C TYR A 96 11.39 12.53 -26.95
#